data_AF-A0A953YZK4-F1
#
_entry.id   AF-A0A953YZK4-F1
#
_cell.length_a   1.000
_cell.length_b   1.000
_cell.length_c   1.000
_cell.angle_alpha   90.00
_cell.angle_beta   90.00
_cell.angle_gamma   90.00
#
_symmetry.space_group_name_H-M   'P 1'
#
loop_
_entity.id
_entity.type
_entity.pdbx_description
1 polymer ?
#
loop_
_entity_poly.entity_id
_entity_poly.type
_entity_poly.pdbx_seq_one_letter_code
_entity_poly.pdbx_strand_id
1 'polypeptide(L)'
;MDQERAEIANAARRAIAEHHVLDSDYFRALHEESMDLAKFAETQKQFYYAVVTFSRPMAGLVARIPDPAARLEILRNVVEEHGDFHETEFHKNTFQAFLDSIGVDLADLEDLRVWPEIRAFNLAISAACLLDELEVGIACMGTIELAFATISATIGQAVVKRGWV
;
A
#
# COMPACT_ATOMS: atom_id res chain seq x y z
N MET A 1 26.19 -3.16 13.03
CA MET A 1 25.38 -2.89 11.81
C MET A 1 24.31 -3.95 11.59
N ASP A 2 24.65 -5.24 11.46
CA ASP A 2 23.63 -6.28 11.17
C ASP A 2 22.64 -6.51 12.31
N GLN A 3 23.11 -6.45 13.57
CA GLN A 3 22.25 -6.61 14.74
C GLN A 3 21.25 -5.45 14.89
N GLU A 4 21.70 -4.21 14.68
CA GLU A 4 20.87 -3.01 14.77
C GLU A 4 19.80 -2.97 13.66
N ARG A 5 20.16 -3.36 12.43
CA ARG A 5 19.19 -3.53 11.33
C ARG A 5 18.13 -4.59 11.67
N ALA A 6 18.55 -5.71 12.26
CA ALA A 6 17.63 -6.75 12.68
C ALA A 6 16.70 -6.26 13.81
N GLU A 7 17.19 -5.46 14.75
CA GLU A 7 16.39 -4.88 15.83
C GLU A 7 15.30 -3.94 15.29
N ILE A 8 15.63 -3.06 14.33
CA ILE A 8 14.67 -2.16 13.68
C ILE A 8 13.61 -2.95 12.91
N ALA A 9 14.03 -3.92 12.09
CA ALA A 9 13.10 -4.76 11.35
C ALA A 9 12.17 -5.56 12.29
N ASN A 10 12.68 -6.05 13.41
CA ASN A 10 11.89 -6.72 14.43
C ASN A 10 10.91 -5.77 15.13
N ALA A 11 11.28 -4.52 15.38
CA ALA A 11 10.38 -3.52 15.92
C ALA A 11 9.20 -3.24 14.97
N ALA A 12 9.46 -3.08 13.67
CA ALA A 12 8.40 -2.94 12.66
C ALA A 12 7.48 -4.18 12.61
N ARG A 13 8.05 -5.39 12.62
CA ARG A 13 7.27 -6.64 12.66
C ARG A 13 6.38 -6.74 13.91
N ARG A 14 6.89 -6.33 15.08
CA ARG A 14 6.08 -6.29 16.31
C ARG A 14 4.94 -5.29 16.20
N ALA A 15 5.22 -4.08 15.73
CA ALA A 15 4.18 -3.06 15.53
C ALA A 15 3.07 -3.57 14.58
N ILE A 16 3.45 -4.22 13.48
CA ILE A 16 2.49 -4.83 12.54
C ILE A 16 1.67 -5.93 13.24
N ALA A 17 2.32 -6.81 13.99
CA ALA A 17 1.66 -7.93 14.69
C ALA A 17 0.67 -7.43 15.75
N GLU A 18 1.02 -6.38 16.50
CA GLU A 18 0.16 -5.77 17.53
C GLU A 18 -1.14 -5.20 16.98
N HIS A 19 -1.17 -4.82 15.69
CA HIS A 19 -2.37 -4.31 15.04
C HIS A 19 -3.33 -5.40 14.54
N HIS A 20 -2.93 -6.67 14.54
CA HIS A 20 -3.79 -7.81 14.18
C HIS A 20 -4.58 -7.62 12.86
N VAL A 21 -3.96 -6.99 11.85
CA VAL A 21 -4.66 -6.55 10.61
C VAL A 21 -5.34 -7.73 9.91
N LEU A 22 -4.67 -8.88 9.84
CA LEU A 22 -5.20 -10.08 9.18
C LEU A 22 -6.32 -10.77 9.97
N ASP A 23 -6.48 -10.44 11.26
CA ASP A 23 -7.57 -10.94 12.11
C ASP A 23 -8.80 -10.01 12.06
N SER A 24 -8.74 -8.92 11.29
CA SER A 24 -9.83 -7.96 11.17
C SER A 24 -11.08 -8.55 10.51
N ASP A 25 -12.21 -7.92 10.78
CA ASP A 25 -13.52 -8.28 10.20
C ASP A 25 -13.49 -8.34 8.67
N TYR A 26 -12.67 -7.50 8.04
CA TYR A 26 -12.49 -7.49 6.59
C TYR A 26 -11.91 -8.82 6.09
N PHE A 27 -10.78 -9.26 6.65
CA PHE A 27 -10.11 -10.49 6.22
C PHE A 27 -10.87 -11.74 6.62
N ARG A 28 -11.52 -11.71 7.78
CA ARG A 28 -12.45 -12.76 8.19
C ARG A 28 -13.61 -12.88 7.21
N ALA A 29 -14.26 -11.78 6.85
CA ALA A 29 -15.37 -11.81 5.89
C ALA A 29 -14.93 -12.22 4.47
N LEU A 30 -13.70 -11.85 4.08
CA LEU A 30 -13.10 -12.28 2.82
C LEU A 30 -12.84 -13.80 2.79
N HIS A 31 -12.40 -14.39 3.90
CA HIS A 31 -12.05 -15.81 4.01
C HIS A 31 -13.26 -16.72 4.26
N GLU A 32 -14.21 -16.29 5.11
CA GLU A 32 -15.43 -17.03 5.47
C GLU A 32 -16.55 -16.88 4.43
N GLU A 33 -16.25 -16.28 3.28
CA GLU A 33 -17.16 -16.08 2.14
C GLU A 33 -18.42 -15.26 2.45
N SER A 34 -18.44 -14.52 3.57
CA SER A 34 -19.55 -13.63 3.93
C SER A 34 -19.47 -12.26 3.23
N MET A 35 -18.36 -11.92 2.59
CA MET A 35 -18.21 -10.80 1.66
C MET A 35 -18.36 -11.28 0.22
N ASP A 36 -19.28 -10.72 -0.56
CA ASP A 36 -19.42 -11.02 -1.99
C ASP A 36 -18.46 -10.19 -2.87
N LEU A 37 -18.41 -10.52 -4.17
CA LEU A 37 -17.56 -9.85 -5.15
C LEU A 37 -17.88 -8.34 -5.25
N ALA A 38 -19.16 -7.97 -5.23
CA ALA A 38 -19.56 -6.57 -5.33
C ALA A 38 -19.02 -5.75 -4.15
N LYS A 39 -19.18 -6.26 -2.91
CA LYS A 39 -18.67 -5.60 -1.71
C LYS A 39 -17.14 -5.56 -1.68
N PHE A 40 -16.47 -6.61 -2.14
CA PHE A 40 -15.02 -6.62 -2.29
C PHE A 40 -14.56 -5.59 -3.32
N ALA A 41 -15.21 -5.53 -4.49
CA ALA A 41 -14.91 -4.56 -5.53
C ALA A 41 -15.05 -3.11 -5.03
N GLU A 42 -16.08 -2.79 -4.24
CA GLU A 42 -16.20 -1.47 -3.59
C GLU A 42 -14.98 -1.13 -2.72
N THR A 43 -14.45 -2.09 -1.95
CA THR A 43 -13.28 -1.83 -1.12
C THR A 43 -12.02 -1.65 -1.98
N GLN A 44 -11.89 -2.40 -3.07
CA GLN A 44 -10.74 -2.28 -3.99
C GLN A 44 -10.75 -0.95 -4.75
N LYS A 45 -11.92 -0.46 -5.17
CA LYS A 45 -12.08 0.89 -5.75
C LYS A 45 -11.58 1.99 -4.83
N GLN A 46 -11.79 1.83 -3.52
CA GLN A 46 -11.30 2.78 -2.52
C GLN A 46 -9.79 2.62 -2.30
N PHE A 47 -9.31 1.37 -2.25
CA PHE A 47 -7.89 1.07 -2.07
C PHE A 47 -7.02 1.54 -3.25
N TYR A 48 -7.57 1.60 -4.46
CA TYR A 48 -6.93 2.23 -5.61
C TYR A 48 -6.42 3.65 -5.31
N TYR A 49 -7.15 4.44 -4.51
CA TYR A 49 -6.70 5.79 -4.14
C TYR A 49 -5.52 5.79 -3.15
N ALA A 50 -5.33 4.72 -2.38
CA ALA A 50 -4.10 4.54 -1.62
C ALA A 50 -2.93 4.26 -2.57
N VAL A 51 -3.11 3.33 -3.52
CA VAL A 51 -2.09 2.94 -4.51
C VAL A 51 -1.60 4.15 -5.32
N VAL A 52 -2.50 4.91 -5.94
CA VAL A 52 -2.10 6.07 -6.78
C VAL A 52 -1.47 7.22 -5.99
N THR A 53 -1.70 7.27 -4.67
CA THR A 53 -1.16 8.32 -3.81
C THR A 53 0.17 7.93 -3.19
N PHE A 54 0.46 6.64 -3.05
CA PHE A 54 1.54 6.10 -2.21
C PHE A 54 2.95 6.59 -2.61
N SER A 55 3.23 6.74 -3.89
CA SER A 55 4.55 7.20 -4.37
C SER A 55 4.83 8.68 -4.07
N ARG A 56 3.80 9.50 -3.83
CA ARG A 56 3.92 10.95 -3.61
C ARG A 56 4.61 11.30 -2.28
N PRO A 57 4.19 10.78 -1.11
CA PRO A 57 4.91 11.01 0.15
C PRO A 57 6.33 10.42 0.12
N MET A 58 6.52 9.28 -0.58
CA MET A 58 7.84 8.68 -0.77
C MET A 58 8.80 9.62 -1.53
N ALA A 59 8.35 10.20 -2.64
CA ALA A 59 9.12 11.19 -3.39
C ALA A 59 9.43 12.45 -2.55
N GLY A 60 8.48 12.87 -1.72
CA GLY A 60 8.69 13.94 -0.75
C GLY A 60 9.77 13.60 0.28
N LEU A 61 9.78 12.37 0.79
CA LEU A 61 10.78 11.87 1.73
C LEU A 61 12.19 11.85 1.13
N VAL A 62 12.34 11.45 -0.15
CA VAL A 62 13.62 11.51 -0.88
C VAL A 62 14.23 12.91 -0.83
N ALA A 63 13.42 13.95 -1.02
CA ALA A 63 13.88 15.33 -1.02
C ALA A 63 14.42 15.80 0.36
N ARG A 64 14.04 15.13 1.44
CA ARG A 64 14.44 15.47 2.82
C ARG A 64 15.75 14.83 3.26
N ILE A 65 16.18 13.75 2.61
CA ILE A 65 17.42 13.06 2.96
C ILE A 65 18.62 13.93 2.55
N PRO A 66 19.52 14.34 3.47
CA PRO A 66 20.60 15.26 3.15
C PRO A 66 21.65 14.66 2.21
N ASP A 67 22.06 13.42 2.47
CA ASP A 67 23.07 12.72 1.69
C ASP A 67 22.47 12.13 0.39
N PRO A 68 22.96 12.54 -0.80
CA PRO A 68 22.49 11.98 -2.07
C PRO A 68 22.67 10.47 -2.19
N ALA A 69 23.69 9.87 -1.58
CA ALA A 69 23.87 8.42 -1.65
C ALA A 69 22.79 7.68 -0.85
N ALA A 70 22.43 8.18 0.33
CA ALA A 70 21.33 7.65 1.15
C ALA A 70 19.94 7.77 0.49
N ARG A 71 19.76 8.63 -0.51
CA ARG A 71 18.50 8.76 -1.26
C ARG A 71 18.21 7.57 -2.17
N LEU A 72 19.24 6.85 -2.62
CA LEU A 72 19.16 5.94 -3.76
C LEU A 72 18.16 4.81 -3.54
N GLU A 73 18.07 4.25 -2.33
CA GLU A 73 17.13 3.14 -2.07
C GLU A 73 15.68 3.61 -2.07
N ILE A 74 15.35 4.74 -1.44
CA ILE A 74 13.98 5.28 -1.52
C ILE A 74 13.65 5.75 -2.94
N LEU A 75 14.61 6.34 -3.65
CA LEU A 75 14.42 6.73 -5.05
C LEU A 75 14.14 5.51 -5.94
N ARG A 76 14.81 4.38 -5.69
CA ARG A 76 14.55 3.11 -6.37
C ARG A 76 13.10 2.67 -6.17
N ASN A 77 12.60 2.71 -4.93
CA ASN A 77 11.20 2.37 -4.66
C ASN A 77 10.24 3.32 -5.40
N VAL A 78 10.54 4.63 -5.46
CA VAL A 78 9.72 5.57 -6.27
C VAL A 78 9.71 5.17 -7.75
N VAL A 79 10.82 4.72 -8.29
CA VAL A 79 10.91 4.25 -9.69
C VAL A 79 10.15 2.93 -9.88
N GLU A 80 10.23 2.01 -8.93
CA GLU A 80 9.46 0.76 -8.92
C GLU A 80 7.94 1.02 -8.94
N GLU A 81 7.44 1.96 -8.14
CA GLU A 81 6.04 2.40 -8.17
C GLU A 81 5.60 2.92 -9.56
N HIS A 82 6.56 3.39 -10.37
CA HIS A 82 6.40 3.82 -11.77
C HIS A 82 6.91 2.75 -12.75
N GLY A 83 6.81 1.46 -12.40
CA GLY A 83 7.04 0.35 -13.32
C GLY A 83 8.42 0.35 -13.96
N ASP A 84 9.45 0.83 -13.27
CA ASP A 84 10.80 0.99 -13.83
C ASP A 84 10.82 1.76 -15.16
N PHE A 85 10.00 2.82 -15.25
CA PHE A 85 9.78 3.65 -16.44
C PHE A 85 8.99 2.99 -17.59
N HIS A 86 8.40 1.83 -17.36
CA HIS A 86 7.44 1.21 -18.28
C HIS A 86 6.03 1.58 -17.84
N GLU A 87 5.37 2.48 -18.58
CA GLU A 87 4.05 3.01 -18.21
C GLU A 87 3.01 1.91 -17.96
N THR A 88 3.03 0.83 -18.74
CA THR A 88 2.13 -0.31 -18.56
C THR A 88 2.30 -1.05 -17.23
N GLU A 89 3.46 -0.91 -16.59
CA GLU A 89 3.83 -1.59 -15.35
C GLU A 89 3.71 -0.69 -14.12
N PHE A 90 3.26 0.55 -14.28
CA PHE A 90 2.96 1.43 -13.14
C PHE A 90 2.02 0.71 -12.17
N HIS A 91 2.26 0.82 -10.87
CA HIS A 91 1.40 0.19 -9.86
C HIS A 91 -0.06 0.63 -10.00
N LYS A 92 -0.30 1.89 -10.41
CA LYS A 92 -1.63 2.37 -10.81
C LYS A 92 -2.26 1.48 -11.90
N ASN A 93 -1.53 1.22 -12.97
CA ASN A 93 -2.03 0.56 -14.16
C ASN A 93 -2.19 -0.94 -13.93
N THR A 94 -1.26 -1.58 -13.21
CA THR A 94 -1.40 -3.00 -12.81
C THR A 94 -2.56 -3.19 -11.84
N PHE A 95 -2.81 -2.24 -10.94
CA PHE A 95 -3.99 -2.27 -10.07
C PHE A 95 -5.30 -2.04 -10.84
N GLN A 96 -5.31 -1.15 -11.84
CA GLN A 96 -6.47 -1.00 -12.74
C GLN A 96 -6.75 -2.28 -13.53
N ALA A 97 -5.73 -3.00 -14.01
CA ALA A 97 -5.91 -4.29 -14.66
C ALA A 97 -6.52 -5.33 -13.70
N PHE A 98 -6.12 -5.31 -12.42
CA PHE A 98 -6.75 -6.14 -11.40
C PHE A 98 -8.23 -5.76 -11.18
N LEU A 99 -8.55 -4.47 -11.06
CA LEU A 99 -9.94 -4.00 -10.92
C LEU A 99 -10.82 -4.42 -12.09
N ASP A 100 -10.33 -4.26 -13.32
CA ASP A 100 -11.02 -4.70 -14.54
C ASP A 100 -11.26 -6.23 -14.51
N SER A 101 -10.27 -7.01 -14.10
CA SER A 101 -10.38 -8.48 -14.02
C SER A 101 -11.46 -8.97 -13.04
N ILE A 102 -11.79 -8.18 -12.02
CA ILE A 102 -12.86 -8.48 -11.05
C ILE A 102 -14.19 -7.80 -11.40
N GLY A 103 -14.30 -7.22 -12.60
CA GLY A 103 -15.53 -6.65 -13.15
C GLY A 103 -15.83 -5.21 -12.75
N VAL A 104 -14.84 -4.43 -12.31
CA VAL A 104 -15.00 -3.00 -12.05
C VAL A 104 -14.89 -2.21 -13.36
N ASP A 105 -15.88 -1.35 -13.63
CA ASP A 105 -15.75 -0.34 -14.68
C ASP A 105 -14.77 0.75 -14.22
N LEU A 106 -13.67 0.92 -14.95
CA LEU A 106 -12.66 1.92 -14.61
C LEU A 106 -13.16 3.36 -14.73
N ALA A 107 -14.24 3.60 -15.48
CA ALA A 107 -14.88 4.91 -15.53
C ALA A 107 -15.50 5.31 -14.17
N ASP A 108 -15.91 4.33 -13.35
CA ASP A 108 -16.44 4.59 -12.01
C ASP A 108 -15.41 5.23 -11.06
N LEU A 109 -14.12 5.14 -11.39
CA LEU A 109 -13.03 5.70 -10.59
C LEU A 109 -12.85 7.21 -10.78
N GLU A 110 -13.44 7.84 -11.79
CA GLU A 110 -13.25 9.28 -12.01
C GLU A 110 -14.07 10.12 -11.00
N ASP A 111 -15.28 9.67 -10.68
CA ASP A 111 -16.23 10.37 -9.80
C ASP A 111 -16.35 9.74 -8.40
N LEU A 112 -15.52 8.73 -8.08
CA LEU A 112 -15.63 8.05 -6.80
C LEU A 112 -15.27 8.98 -5.64
N ARG A 113 -16.22 9.17 -4.73
CA ARG A 113 -15.95 9.85 -3.47
C ARG A 113 -15.08 8.95 -2.60
N VAL A 114 -13.83 9.38 -2.39
CA VAL A 114 -12.88 8.70 -1.50
C VAL A 114 -13.41 8.68 -0.07
N TRP A 115 -13.38 7.49 0.55
CA TRP A 115 -13.81 7.27 1.92
C TRP A 115 -12.96 8.04 2.94
N PRO A 116 -13.54 8.45 4.08
CA PRO A 116 -12.81 9.14 5.14
C PRO A 116 -11.54 8.41 5.60
N GLU A 117 -11.58 7.08 5.65
CA GLU A 117 -10.49 6.20 6.10
C GLU A 117 -9.29 6.27 5.15
N ILE A 118 -9.52 6.20 3.83
CA ILE A 118 -8.46 6.34 2.83
C ILE A 118 -7.89 7.76 2.83
N ARG A 119 -8.73 8.77 3.03
CA ARG A 119 -8.26 10.15 3.19
C ARG A 119 -7.39 10.31 4.43
N ALA A 120 -7.81 9.74 5.56
CA ALA A 120 -7.05 9.77 6.80
C ALA A 120 -5.70 9.06 6.65
N PHE A 121 -5.69 7.87 6.03
CA PHE A 121 -4.47 7.13 5.70
C PHE A 121 -3.51 7.98 4.86
N ASN A 122 -3.98 8.49 3.72
CA ASN A 122 -3.17 9.30 2.81
C ASN A 122 -2.62 10.58 3.48
N LEU A 123 -3.41 11.22 4.33
CA LEU A 123 -2.96 12.40 5.09
C LEU A 123 -1.90 12.04 6.14
N ALA A 124 -2.10 10.95 6.88
CA ALA A 124 -1.17 10.50 7.91
C ALA A 124 0.20 10.14 7.33
N ILE A 125 0.23 9.36 6.24
CA ILE A 125 1.50 9.00 5.57
C ILE A 125 2.20 10.24 4.98
N SER A 126 1.42 11.20 4.46
CA SER A 126 1.99 12.45 3.94
C SER A 126 2.59 13.29 5.04
N ALA A 127 1.92 13.41 6.19
CA ALA A 127 2.44 14.13 7.34
C ALA A 127 3.73 13.48 7.88
N ALA A 128 3.72 12.16 8.06
CA ALA A 128 4.90 11.41 8.52
C ALA A 128 6.11 11.61 7.59
N CYS A 129 5.89 11.56 6.27
CA CYS A 129 6.97 11.70 5.31
C CYS A 129 7.46 13.14 5.14
N LEU A 130 6.57 14.14 5.22
CA LEU A 130 6.89 15.52 4.86
C LEU A 130 7.19 16.43 6.05
N LEU A 131 6.60 16.16 7.22
CA LEU A 131 6.55 17.09 8.35
C LEU A 131 7.23 16.55 9.62
N ASP A 132 7.11 15.25 9.92
CA ASP A 132 7.72 14.64 11.10
C ASP A 132 9.23 14.42 10.93
N GLU A 133 9.92 13.90 11.95
CA GLU A 133 11.34 13.52 11.86
C GLU A 133 11.60 12.56 10.68
N LEU A 134 12.79 12.67 10.07
CA LEU A 134 13.15 11.89 8.88
C LEU A 134 13.03 10.39 9.14
N GLU A 135 13.48 9.96 10.33
CA GLU A 135 13.44 8.59 10.81
C GLU A 135 12.01 8.06 10.94
N VAL A 136 11.06 8.91 11.35
CA VAL A 136 9.64 8.56 11.44
C VAL A 136 9.07 8.33 10.04
N GLY A 137 9.37 9.20 9.08
CA GLY A 137 8.98 9.01 7.69
C GLY A 137 9.53 7.71 7.08
N ILE A 138 10.83 7.43 7.29
CA ILE A 138 11.48 6.20 6.83
C ILE A 138 10.85 4.96 7.48
N ALA A 139 10.67 4.98 8.80
CA ALA A 139 10.07 3.87 9.54
C ALA A 139 8.61 3.62 9.11
N CYS A 140 7.84 4.69 8.88
CA CYS A 140 6.47 4.61 8.39
C CYS A 140 6.40 3.89 7.03
N MET A 141 7.18 4.35 6.04
CA MET A 141 7.20 3.73 4.70
C MET A 141 7.64 2.27 4.74
N GLY A 142 8.74 1.96 5.43
CA GLY A 142 9.23 0.59 5.53
C GLY A 142 8.29 -0.36 6.28
N THR A 143 7.57 0.14 7.29
CA THR A 143 6.56 -0.66 8.01
C THR A 143 5.36 -0.95 7.11
N ILE A 144 4.92 0.04 6.33
CA ILE A 144 3.82 -0.10 5.38
C ILE A 144 4.19 -1.12 4.29
N GLU A 145 5.34 -0.99 3.64
CA GLU A 145 5.81 -1.93 2.62
C GLU A 145 5.87 -3.37 3.15
N LEU A 146 6.38 -3.55 4.37
CA LEU A 146 6.46 -4.86 5.01
C LEU A 146 5.06 -5.45 5.30
N ALA A 147 4.12 -4.63 5.76
CA ALA A 147 2.75 -5.06 6.01
C ALA A 147 2.03 -5.44 4.71
N PHE A 148 2.16 -4.61 3.66
CA PHE A 148 1.48 -4.83 2.38
C PHE A 148 1.97 -6.06 1.64
N ALA A 149 3.23 -6.47 1.80
CA ALA A 149 3.70 -7.75 1.24
C ALA A 149 2.84 -8.94 1.70
N THR A 150 2.39 -8.93 2.97
CA THR A 150 1.54 -10.00 3.51
C THR A 150 0.08 -9.78 3.15
N ILE A 151 -0.45 -8.56 3.31
CA ILE A 151 -1.84 -8.20 2.98
C ILE A 151 -2.15 -8.52 1.51
N SER A 152 -1.29 -8.07 0.58
CA SER A 152 -1.49 -8.30 -0.86
C SER A 152 -1.41 -9.78 -1.22
N ALA A 153 -0.50 -10.55 -0.61
CA ALA A 153 -0.45 -12.00 -0.80
C ALA A 153 -1.73 -12.69 -0.31
N THR A 154 -2.25 -12.31 0.87
CA THR A 154 -3.50 -12.85 1.41
C THR A 154 -4.69 -12.51 0.53
N ILE A 155 -4.81 -11.26 0.06
CA ILE A 155 -5.89 -10.85 -0.87
C ILE A 155 -5.77 -11.62 -2.18
N GLY A 156 -4.58 -11.68 -2.78
CA GLY A 156 -4.32 -12.39 -4.03
C GLY A 156 -4.70 -13.87 -3.97
N GLN A 157 -4.36 -14.55 -2.87
CA GLN A 157 -4.77 -15.95 -2.65
C GLN A 157 -6.28 -16.08 -2.51
N ALA A 158 -6.94 -15.15 -1.82
CA ALA A 158 -8.38 -15.18 -1.62
C ALA A 158 -9.14 -15.01 -2.94
N VAL A 159 -8.78 -14.05 -3.78
CA VAL A 159 -9.49 -13.80 -5.05
C VAL A 159 -9.36 -14.97 -6.03
N VAL A 160 -8.18 -15.61 -6.09
CA VAL A 160 -7.95 -16.83 -6.89
C VAL A 160 -8.77 -18.00 -6.36
N LYS A 161 -8.71 -18.26 -5.04
CA LYS A 161 -9.46 -19.37 -4.41
C LYS A 161 -10.98 -19.24 -4.64
N ARG A 162 -11.47 -18.01 -4.72
CA ARG A 162 -12.89 -17.70 -4.93
C ARG A 162 -13.31 -17.63 -6.40
N GLY A 163 -12.36 -17.79 -7.34
CA GLY A 163 -12.63 -17.76 -8.78
C GLY A 163 -13.11 -16.39 -9.28
N TRP A 164 -12.68 -15.31 -8.64
CA TRP A 164 -12.97 -13.95 -9.10
C TRP A 164 -12.02 -13.46 -10.18
N VAL A 165 -10.85 -14.09 -10.27
CA VAL A 165 -9.83 -13.91 -11.32
C VAL A 165 -9.40 -15.28 -11.84
#